data_AF-A0A6A6PKB5-F1
#
_entry.id   AF-A0A6A6PKB5-F1
#
_cell.length_a   1.000
_cell.length_b   1.000
_cell.length_c   1.000
_cell.angle_alpha   90.00
_cell.angle_beta   90.00
_cell.angle_gamma   90.00
#
_symmetry.space_group_name_H-M   'P 1'
#
loop_
_entity.id
_entity.type
_entity.pdbx_description
1 polymer ?
#
loop_
_entity_poly.entity_id
_entity_poly.type
_entity_poly.pdbx_seq_one_letter_code
_entity_poly.pdbx_strand_id
1 'polypeptide(L)'
;MQLTSTLLLPLLAVPAFAVPTFSWPPWPFNNHGGCLSLSTAETIVGYYAAVIAHNSTSLGNATQTAYAITVPNYTEYSDSASEQVGAPLNVPITTSQAVFAAESQSNPPADFTTLGVYTVECNKILWRWVQYGDGGNASAIPVKGFHLFELNYQNLLELTYFEFNGLAAAIDTHEFGCHS
;
A
#
# COMPACT_ATOMS: atom_id res chain seq x y z
N MET A 1 -23.51 -6.07 -56.37
CA MET A 1 -23.29 -4.66 -55.97
C MET A 1 -23.05 -4.66 -54.46
N GLN A 2 -21.80 -4.71 -54.02
CA GLN A 2 -21.41 -4.79 -52.60
C GLN A 2 -20.93 -3.40 -52.19
N LEU A 3 -21.60 -2.79 -51.20
CA LEU A 3 -21.20 -1.52 -50.59
C LEU A 3 -20.30 -1.84 -49.40
N THR A 4 -19.00 -1.53 -49.49
CA THR A 4 -18.08 -1.56 -48.36
C THR A 4 -18.20 -0.24 -47.60
N SER A 5 -18.76 -0.29 -46.39
CA SER A 5 -18.82 0.83 -45.46
C SER A 5 -17.52 0.90 -44.66
N THR A 6 -16.74 1.96 -44.84
CA THR A 6 -15.50 2.22 -44.09
C THR A 6 -15.84 3.20 -42.95
N LEU A 7 -15.91 2.69 -41.72
CA LEU A 7 -16.06 3.52 -40.52
C LEU A 7 -14.68 4.07 -40.12
N LEU A 8 -14.52 5.40 -40.20
CA LEU A 8 -13.41 6.11 -39.57
C LEU A 8 -13.63 6.18 -38.06
N LEU A 9 -12.68 5.66 -37.29
CA LEU A 9 -12.59 5.88 -35.84
C LEU A 9 -11.93 7.24 -35.57
N PRO A 10 -12.52 8.11 -34.73
CA PRO A 10 -11.89 9.36 -34.33
C PRO A 10 -10.73 9.08 -33.36
N LEU A 11 -9.56 9.64 -33.65
CA LEU A 11 -8.43 9.68 -32.72
C LEU A 11 -8.81 10.59 -31.54
N LEU A 12 -9.07 10.01 -30.38
CA LEU A 12 -9.21 10.75 -29.12
C LEU A 12 -7.83 11.17 -28.63
N ALA A 13 -7.59 12.48 -28.59
CA ALA A 13 -6.38 13.05 -27.98
C ALA A 13 -6.41 12.80 -26.47
N VAL A 14 -5.40 12.10 -25.96
CA VAL A 14 -5.20 11.89 -24.52
C VAL A 14 -4.61 13.18 -23.93
N PRO A 15 -5.24 13.83 -22.94
CA PRO A 15 -4.67 14.99 -22.30
C PRO A 15 -3.39 14.57 -21.54
N ALA A 16 -2.29 15.25 -21.84
CA ALA A 16 -1.04 15.10 -21.09
C ALA A 16 -1.23 15.75 -19.71
N PHE A 17 -1.39 14.95 -18.67
CA PHE A 17 -1.36 15.45 -17.30
C PHE A 17 0.07 15.84 -16.96
N ALA A 18 0.28 17.10 -16.55
CA ALA A 18 1.56 17.57 -16.04
C ALA A 18 1.87 16.82 -14.75
N VAL A 19 2.92 16.01 -14.76
CA VAL A 19 3.42 15.36 -13.54
C VAL A 19 4.02 16.46 -12.67
N PRO A 20 3.50 16.72 -11.46
CA PRO A 20 4.10 17.73 -10.59
C PRO A 20 5.55 17.36 -10.30
N THR A 21 6.48 18.27 -10.59
CA THR A 21 7.88 18.11 -10.21
C THR A 21 7.98 18.36 -8.72
N PHE A 22 7.86 17.30 -7.94
CA PHE A 22 7.98 17.36 -6.49
C PHE A 22 9.46 17.40 -6.12
N SER A 23 9.94 18.53 -5.58
CA SER A 23 11.26 18.59 -4.97
C SER A 23 11.17 17.95 -3.58
N TRP A 24 11.48 16.66 -3.51
CA TRP A 24 11.55 15.94 -2.25
C TRP A 24 12.61 16.57 -1.33
N PRO A 25 12.32 16.81 -0.03
CA PRO A 25 13.39 17.07 0.93
C PRO A 25 14.39 15.89 0.91
N PRO A 26 15.67 16.12 1.24
CA PRO A 26 16.66 15.05 1.27
C PRO A 26 16.16 13.92 2.17
N TRP A 27 16.07 12.72 1.59
CA TRP A 27 15.59 11.51 2.23
C TRP A 27 16.30 11.28 3.57
N PRO A 28 15.58 11.20 4.70
CA PRO A 28 16.19 11.21 6.03
C PRO A 28 16.93 9.90 6.36
N PHE A 29 16.81 8.87 5.52
CA PHE A 29 17.33 7.54 5.79
C PHE A 29 18.48 7.13 4.88
N ASN A 30 19.16 8.05 4.20
CA ASN A 30 20.29 7.72 3.33
C ASN A 30 21.43 7.06 4.14
N ASN A 31 21.41 5.73 4.23
CA ASN A 31 22.49 4.94 4.80
C ASN A 31 23.13 4.16 3.65
N HIS A 32 24.17 4.75 3.07
CA HIS A 32 24.89 4.19 1.93
C HIS A 32 25.64 2.90 2.33
N GLY A 33 24.94 1.77 2.31
CA GLY A 33 25.53 0.43 2.46
C GLY A 33 25.59 -0.15 3.87
N GLY A 34 24.93 0.47 4.85
CA GLY A 34 24.76 -0.08 6.20
C GLY A 34 23.43 -0.82 6.37
N CYS A 35 23.37 -1.80 7.28
CA CYS A 35 22.11 -2.44 7.64
C CYS A 35 21.15 -1.43 8.28
N LEU A 36 19.86 -1.62 8.02
CA LEU A 36 18.78 -0.82 8.59
C LEU A 36 18.85 -0.85 10.13
N SER A 37 18.76 0.31 10.76
CA SER A 37 18.54 0.37 12.22
C SER A 37 17.06 0.16 12.53
N LEU A 38 16.77 -0.34 13.73
CA LEU A 38 15.39 -0.50 14.20
C LEU A 38 14.62 0.83 14.18
N SER A 39 15.25 1.93 14.58
CA SER A 39 14.62 3.26 14.57
C SER A 39 14.22 3.71 13.17
N THR A 40 15.04 3.41 12.16
CA THR A 40 14.72 3.71 10.76
C THR A 40 13.58 2.82 10.27
N ALA A 41 13.60 1.53 10.63
CA ALA A 41 12.52 0.61 10.32
C ALA A 41 11.18 1.07 10.90
N GLU A 42 11.15 1.46 12.18
CA GLU A 42 9.97 2.00 12.85
C GLU A 42 9.45 3.28 12.17
N THR A 43 10.36 4.14 11.70
CA THR A 43 9.97 5.37 11.02
C THR A 43 9.36 5.08 9.64
N ILE A 44 9.94 4.15 8.87
CA ILE A 44 9.40 3.72 7.58
C ILE A 44 8.01 3.10 7.76
N VAL A 45 7.86 2.21 8.74
CA VAL A 45 6.57 1.60 9.10
C VAL A 45 5.55 2.67 9.50
N GLY A 46 5.96 3.66 10.29
CA GLY A 46 5.09 4.76 10.70
C GLY A 46 4.59 5.59 9.52
N TYR A 47 5.46 5.88 8.54
CA TYR A 47 5.04 6.58 7.31
C TYR A 47 4.12 5.73 6.46
N TYR A 48 4.41 4.44 6.29
CA TYR A 48 3.55 3.54 5.53
C TYR A 48 2.16 3.39 6.17
N ALA A 49 2.10 3.18 7.49
CA ALA A 49 0.84 3.14 8.23
C ALA A 49 0.06 4.46 8.12
N ALA A 50 0.75 5.61 8.14
CA ALA A 50 0.12 6.91 7.96
C ALA A 50 -0.47 7.09 6.55
N VAL A 51 0.17 6.55 5.50
CA VAL A 51 -0.40 6.54 4.15
C VAL A 51 -1.75 5.80 4.15
N ILE A 52 -1.80 4.59 4.71
CA ILE A 52 -3.03 3.77 4.74
C ILE A 52 -4.11 4.40 5.62
N ALA A 53 -3.74 5.01 6.74
CA ALA A 53 -4.67 5.72 7.62
C ALA A 53 -5.10 7.11 7.09
N HIS A 54 -4.63 7.51 5.92
CA HIS A 54 -4.84 8.83 5.31
C HIS A 54 -4.35 10.00 6.18
N ASN A 55 -3.38 9.74 7.05
CA ASN A 55 -2.82 10.71 7.97
C ASN A 55 -1.68 11.51 7.32
N SER A 56 -1.51 12.76 7.78
CA SER A 56 -0.36 13.57 7.39
C SER A 56 0.87 13.24 8.23
N THR A 57 2.05 13.39 7.65
CA THR A 57 3.34 13.15 8.27
C THR A 57 4.23 14.39 8.12
N SER A 58 5.49 14.31 8.58
CA SER A 58 6.52 15.31 8.28
C SER A 58 6.86 15.41 6.79
N LEU A 59 6.49 14.41 5.98
CA LEU A 59 6.71 14.38 4.52
C LEU A 59 5.53 14.97 3.72
N GLY A 60 4.42 15.33 4.40
CA GLY A 60 3.23 15.91 3.79
C GLY A 60 1.97 15.09 4.06
N ASN A 61 0.97 15.23 3.20
CA ASN A 61 -0.25 14.41 3.25
C ASN A 61 0.04 12.93 2.86
N ALA A 62 -0.98 12.06 2.92
CA ALA A 62 -0.82 10.65 2.61
C ALA A 62 -0.24 10.40 1.20
N THR A 63 -0.77 11.06 0.17
CA THR A 63 -0.26 10.94 -1.20
C THR A 63 1.19 11.41 -1.34
N GLN A 64 1.55 12.55 -0.73
CA GLN A 64 2.93 13.02 -0.70
C GLN A 64 3.82 12.01 0.02
N THR A 65 3.38 11.50 1.17
CA THR A 65 4.12 10.48 1.93
C THR A 65 4.30 9.20 1.10
N ALA A 66 3.29 8.76 0.36
CA ALA A 66 3.34 7.57 -0.49
C ALA A 66 4.38 7.71 -1.60
N TYR A 67 4.37 8.84 -2.33
CA TYR A 67 5.40 9.15 -3.33
C TYR A 67 6.78 9.34 -2.70
N ALA A 68 6.81 9.72 -1.42
CA ALA A 68 8.04 9.84 -0.72
C ALA A 68 8.64 8.42 -0.56
N ILE A 69 7.96 7.55 0.19
CA ILE A 69 8.58 6.35 0.77
C ILE A 69 8.75 5.18 -0.20
N THR A 70 8.28 5.29 -1.44
CA THR A 70 8.29 4.22 -2.44
C THR A 70 9.20 4.55 -3.63
N VAL A 71 9.61 3.53 -4.38
CA VAL A 71 10.26 3.70 -5.70
C VAL A 71 9.21 3.77 -6.82
N PRO A 72 9.50 4.35 -8.01
CA PRO A 72 8.52 4.44 -9.10
C PRO A 72 7.87 3.10 -9.49
N ASN A 73 8.65 2.01 -9.48
CA ASN A 73 8.23 0.64 -9.80
C ASN A 73 7.81 -0.18 -8.55
N TYR A 74 7.38 0.48 -7.48
CA TYR A 74 6.93 -0.17 -6.26
C TYR A 74 5.79 -1.17 -6.52
N THR A 75 5.85 -2.32 -5.86
CA THR A 75 4.87 -3.40 -6.02
C THR A 75 4.37 -3.91 -4.68
N GLU A 76 3.08 -4.24 -4.58
CA GLU A 76 2.49 -4.92 -3.43
C GLU A 76 1.84 -6.24 -3.82
N TYR A 77 1.98 -7.23 -2.96
CA TYR A 77 1.36 -8.54 -3.08
C TYR A 77 0.60 -8.88 -1.79
N SER A 78 -0.60 -9.44 -1.96
CA SER A 78 -1.35 -10.06 -0.88
C SER A 78 -2.35 -11.04 -1.46
N ASP A 79 -2.21 -12.31 -1.13
CA ASP A 79 -3.21 -13.32 -1.47
C ASP A 79 -4.47 -13.13 -0.61
N SER A 80 -4.33 -12.71 0.66
CA SER A 80 -5.47 -12.40 1.52
C SER A 80 -6.32 -11.24 0.98
N ALA A 81 -5.69 -10.15 0.51
CA ALA A 81 -6.44 -9.04 -0.09
C ALA A 81 -7.07 -9.44 -1.43
N SER A 82 -6.34 -10.22 -2.24
CA SER A 82 -6.84 -10.72 -3.53
C SER A 82 -8.04 -11.64 -3.34
N GLU A 83 -8.00 -12.53 -2.35
CA GLU A 83 -9.11 -13.41 -1.97
C GLU A 83 -10.35 -12.59 -1.57
N GLN A 84 -10.17 -11.56 -0.74
CA GLN A 84 -11.25 -10.71 -0.24
C GLN A 84 -12.05 -10.03 -1.38
N VAL A 85 -11.38 -9.60 -2.44
CA VAL A 85 -12.04 -8.95 -3.59
C VAL A 85 -12.33 -9.90 -4.76
N GLY A 86 -12.07 -11.21 -4.59
CA GLY A 86 -12.24 -12.21 -5.64
C GLY A 86 -11.32 -12.03 -6.86
N ALA A 87 -10.15 -11.41 -6.67
CA ALA A 87 -9.12 -11.25 -7.69
C ALA A 87 -8.25 -12.52 -7.83
N PRO A 88 -7.53 -12.69 -8.96
CA PRO A 88 -6.55 -13.77 -9.09
C PRO A 88 -5.50 -13.73 -7.98
N LEU A 89 -5.09 -14.89 -7.48
CA LEU A 89 -4.01 -14.99 -6.49
C LEU A 89 -2.64 -14.93 -7.16
N ASN A 90 -1.59 -14.65 -6.37
CA ASN A 90 -0.20 -14.59 -6.79
C ASN A 90 0.07 -13.60 -7.93
N VAL A 91 -0.67 -12.50 -7.96
CA VAL A 91 -0.43 -11.33 -8.82
C VAL A 91 -0.28 -10.09 -7.94
N PRO A 92 0.49 -9.08 -8.36
CA PRO A 92 0.60 -7.86 -7.60
C PRO A 92 -0.74 -7.11 -7.60
N ILE A 93 -1.15 -6.63 -6.42
CA ILE A 93 -2.36 -5.83 -6.24
C ILE A 93 -2.09 -4.34 -6.52
N THR A 94 -0.85 -3.91 -6.28
CA THR A 94 -0.35 -2.55 -6.57
C THR A 94 0.89 -2.70 -7.44
N THR A 95 0.98 -1.94 -8.53
CA THR A 95 2.03 -2.12 -9.57
C THR A 95 2.91 -0.90 -9.81
N SER A 96 2.67 0.20 -9.10
CA SER A 96 3.55 1.36 -9.11
C SER A 96 3.31 2.24 -7.90
N GLN A 97 4.27 3.12 -7.62
CA GLN A 97 4.13 4.20 -6.66
C GLN A 97 2.90 5.09 -6.92
N ALA A 98 2.59 5.36 -8.19
CA ALA A 98 1.43 6.20 -8.54
C ALA A 98 0.11 5.49 -8.22
N VAL A 99 0.03 4.16 -8.41
CA VAL A 99 -1.13 3.35 -8.04
C VAL A 99 -1.27 3.33 -6.52
N PHE A 100 -0.18 3.07 -5.78
CA PHE A 100 -0.17 3.10 -4.31
C PHE A 100 -0.67 4.45 -3.74
N ALA A 101 -0.18 5.56 -4.30
CA ALA A 101 -0.57 6.90 -3.87
C ALA A 101 -2.03 7.26 -4.22
N ALA A 102 -2.62 6.60 -5.23
CA ALA A 102 -4.03 6.74 -5.58
C ALA A 102 -4.93 5.85 -4.70
N GLU A 103 -4.47 4.66 -4.33
CA GLU A 103 -5.16 3.74 -3.41
C GLU A 103 -5.38 4.40 -2.05
N SER A 104 -4.42 5.21 -1.57
CA SER A 104 -4.54 6.05 -0.36
C SER A 104 -5.56 7.18 -0.47
N GLN A 105 -6.31 7.28 -1.57
CA GLN A 105 -7.41 8.22 -1.76
C GLN A 105 -8.73 7.52 -2.05
N SER A 106 -8.68 6.32 -2.65
CA SER A 106 -9.87 5.57 -3.06
C SER A 106 -10.37 4.58 -2.02
N ASN A 107 -9.48 4.05 -1.19
CA ASN A 107 -9.83 3.05 -0.18
C ASN A 107 -10.27 3.74 1.13
N PRO A 108 -11.14 3.12 1.94
CA PRO A 108 -11.37 3.60 3.30
C PRO A 108 -10.07 3.61 4.11
N PRO A 109 -9.86 4.60 5.01
CA PRO A 109 -8.68 4.62 5.86
C PRO A 109 -8.71 3.44 6.84
N ALA A 110 -7.55 2.80 7.03
CA ALA A 110 -7.40 1.71 8.00
C ALA A 110 -6.35 2.08 9.07
N ASP A 111 -6.76 1.97 10.33
CA ASP A 111 -5.90 2.21 11.48
C ASP A 111 -5.35 0.90 12.05
N PHE A 112 -4.03 0.80 12.08
CA PHE A 112 -3.34 -0.37 12.60
C PHE A 112 -2.70 -0.08 13.96
N THR A 113 -2.96 -0.96 14.93
CA THR A 113 -2.15 -1.03 16.15
C THR A 113 -0.92 -1.89 15.88
N THR A 114 0.26 -1.28 15.93
CA THR A 114 1.54 -1.99 15.79
C THR A 114 1.76 -2.95 16.96
N LEU A 115 1.97 -4.23 16.64
CA LEU A 115 2.35 -5.28 17.60
C LEU A 115 3.87 -5.47 17.68
N GLY A 116 4.60 -5.12 16.63
CA GLY A 116 6.06 -5.15 16.61
C GLY A 116 6.64 -4.81 15.24
N VAL A 117 7.85 -4.24 15.26
CA VAL A 117 8.66 -3.95 14.06
C VAL A 117 10.01 -4.63 14.23
N TYR A 118 10.47 -5.31 13.19
CA TYR A 118 11.71 -6.08 13.21
C TYR A 118 12.51 -5.82 11.94
N THR A 119 13.81 -5.62 12.07
CA THR A 119 14.75 -5.70 10.94
C THR A 119 15.10 -7.17 10.73
N VAL A 120 14.58 -7.79 9.68
CA VAL A 120 14.81 -9.23 9.43
C VAL A 120 16.01 -9.48 8.52
N GLU A 121 16.37 -8.50 7.69
CA GLU A 121 17.62 -8.42 6.94
C GLU A 121 18.08 -6.95 6.89
N CYS A 122 19.24 -6.68 6.29
CA CYS A 122 19.81 -5.33 6.22
C CYS A 122 18.94 -4.32 5.47
N ASN A 123 18.03 -4.78 4.62
CA ASN A 123 17.10 -3.95 3.85
C ASN A 123 15.65 -4.46 3.94
N LYS A 124 15.32 -5.29 4.95
CA LYS A 124 13.97 -5.85 5.10
C LYS A 124 13.39 -5.59 6.47
N ILE A 125 12.11 -5.21 6.48
CA ILE A 125 11.35 -4.94 7.70
C ILE A 125 10.17 -5.90 7.78
N LEU A 126 10.00 -6.58 8.91
CA LEU A 126 8.76 -7.26 9.25
C LEU A 126 7.99 -6.38 10.23
N TRP A 127 6.76 -6.01 9.87
CA TRP A 127 5.82 -5.28 10.71
C TRP A 127 4.63 -6.16 11.03
N ARG A 128 4.35 -6.38 12.31
CA ARG A 128 3.16 -7.08 12.79
C ARG A 128 2.16 -6.08 13.33
N TRP A 129 0.89 -6.30 13.05
CA TRP A 129 -0.17 -5.37 13.40
C TRP A 129 -1.48 -6.09 13.75
N VAL A 130 -2.37 -5.34 14.40
CA VAL A 130 -3.78 -5.69 14.60
C VAL A 130 -4.64 -4.50 14.22
N GLN A 131 -5.73 -4.76 13.50
CA GLN A 131 -6.79 -3.82 13.22
C GLN A 131 -8.05 -4.27 13.97
N TYR A 132 -8.76 -3.30 14.54
CA TYR A 132 -10.02 -3.54 15.23
C TYR A 132 -11.14 -2.85 14.47
N GLY A 133 -11.99 -3.64 13.82
CA GLY A 133 -13.20 -3.16 13.14
C GLY A 133 -12.90 -2.20 12.00
N ASP A 134 -13.10 -2.67 10.78
CA ASP A 134 -13.19 -1.77 9.64
C ASP A 134 -14.32 -0.74 9.91
N GLY A 135 -14.04 0.55 9.70
CA GLY A 135 -15.02 1.63 9.93
C GLY A 135 -15.44 1.91 11.38
N GLY A 136 -14.70 1.46 12.41
CA GLY A 136 -14.91 1.90 13.80
C GLY A 136 -15.88 1.04 14.64
N ASN A 137 -16.19 -0.19 14.21
CA ASN A 137 -16.96 -1.12 15.02
C ASN A 137 -16.07 -1.87 16.03
N ALA A 138 -16.01 -1.38 17.27
CA ALA A 138 -15.23 -2.00 18.35
C ALA A 138 -15.67 -3.44 18.74
N SER A 139 -16.77 -3.94 18.19
CA SER A 139 -17.25 -5.32 18.41
C SER A 139 -16.77 -6.32 17.34
N ALA A 140 -16.01 -5.85 16.36
CA ALA A 140 -15.41 -6.63 15.30
C ALA A 140 -14.39 -7.67 15.80
N ILE A 141 -14.29 -8.79 15.09
CA ILE A 141 -13.21 -9.75 15.30
C ILE A 141 -11.89 -9.07 14.88
N PRO A 142 -10.85 -9.06 15.72
CA PRO A 142 -9.60 -8.40 15.37
C PRO A 142 -8.92 -9.08 14.17
N VAL A 143 -8.66 -8.28 13.13
CA VAL A 143 -7.85 -8.69 11.98
C VAL A 143 -6.39 -8.50 12.35
N LYS A 144 -5.59 -9.56 12.20
CA LYS A 144 -4.16 -9.56 12.49
C LYS A 144 -3.42 -9.92 11.23
N GLY A 145 -2.35 -9.21 10.98
CA GLY A 145 -1.52 -9.46 9.82
C GLY A 145 -0.08 -9.06 10.04
N PHE A 146 0.66 -9.15 8.95
CA PHE A 146 2.01 -8.63 8.86
C PHE A 146 2.25 -8.02 7.48
N HIS A 147 3.20 -7.10 7.43
CA HIS A 147 3.85 -6.65 6.21
C HIS A 147 5.32 -7.07 6.25
N LEU A 148 5.82 -7.63 5.15
CA LEU A 148 7.24 -7.77 4.86
C LEU A 148 7.59 -6.72 3.80
N PHE A 149 8.38 -5.73 4.20
CA PHE A 149 8.88 -4.68 3.34
C PHE A 149 10.29 -4.99 2.86
N GLU A 150 10.54 -4.82 1.57
CA GLU A 150 11.88 -4.81 0.99
C GLU A 150 12.23 -3.40 0.50
N LEU A 151 13.42 -2.96 0.89
CA LEU A 151 13.94 -1.62 0.62
C LEU A 151 15.06 -1.67 -0.42
N ASN A 152 15.11 -0.64 -1.27
CA ASN A 152 16.26 -0.39 -2.13
C ASN A 152 17.45 0.21 -1.34
N TYR A 153 18.55 0.48 -2.03
CA TYR A 153 19.77 1.06 -1.42
C TYR A 153 19.61 2.50 -0.87
N GLN A 154 18.49 3.15 -1.14
CA GLN A 154 18.12 4.48 -0.64
C GLN A 154 17.11 4.41 0.51
N ASN A 155 16.80 3.19 0.99
CA ASN A 155 15.77 2.91 1.99
C ASN A 155 14.35 3.32 1.55
N LEU A 156 14.08 3.25 0.23
CA LEU A 156 12.73 3.36 -0.33
C LEU A 156 12.12 1.97 -0.50
N LEU A 157 10.82 1.86 -0.24
CA LEU A 157 10.04 0.65 -0.45
C LEU A 157 10.03 0.30 -1.93
N GLU A 158 10.54 -0.90 -2.24
CA GLU A 158 10.56 -1.49 -3.58
C GLU A 158 9.48 -2.55 -3.73
N LEU A 159 9.28 -3.35 -2.68
CA LEU A 159 8.35 -4.47 -2.68
C LEU A 159 7.75 -4.66 -1.30
N THR A 160 6.46 -4.92 -1.26
CA THR A 160 5.73 -5.24 -0.04
C THR A 160 4.93 -6.51 -0.22
N TYR A 161 5.07 -7.44 0.71
CA TYR A 161 4.15 -8.55 0.88
C TYR A 161 3.35 -8.31 2.14
N PHE A 162 2.03 -8.44 2.09
CA PHE A 162 1.23 -8.42 3.30
C PHE A 162 0.18 -9.50 3.30
N GLU A 163 -0.05 -10.06 4.48
CA GLU A 163 -1.04 -11.11 4.68
C GLU A 163 -1.72 -10.89 6.01
N PHE A 164 -2.98 -11.30 6.08
CA PHE A 164 -3.80 -11.18 7.28
C PHE A 164 -4.72 -12.39 7.41
N ASN A 165 -5.33 -12.55 8.57
CA ASN A 165 -6.30 -13.61 8.80
C ASN A 165 -7.62 -13.35 8.05
N GLY A 166 -7.69 -13.79 6.79
CA GLY A 166 -8.83 -13.56 5.87
C GLY A 166 -10.21 -13.90 6.45
N LEU A 167 -10.35 -14.98 7.24
CA LEU A 167 -11.63 -15.32 7.89
C LEU A 167 -12.09 -14.25 8.89
N ALA A 168 -11.18 -13.61 9.63
CA ALA A 168 -11.55 -12.52 10.52
C ALA A 168 -12.00 -11.29 9.73
N ALA A 169 -11.27 -10.96 8.66
CA ALA A 169 -11.59 -9.85 7.79
C ALA A 169 -12.96 -10.04 7.11
N ALA A 170 -13.25 -11.23 6.58
CA ALA A 170 -14.50 -11.50 5.89
C ALA A 170 -15.73 -11.58 6.83
N ILE A 171 -15.54 -11.91 8.11
CA ILE A 171 -16.60 -11.74 9.13
C ILE A 171 -16.82 -10.26 9.43
N ASP A 172 -15.76 -9.47 9.49
CA ASP A 172 -15.81 -8.04 9.80
C ASP A 172 -16.48 -7.22 8.68
N THR A 173 -16.19 -7.53 7.42
CA THR A 173 -16.80 -6.87 6.25
C THR A 173 -18.21 -7.36 5.91
N HIS A 174 -18.79 -8.24 6.74
CA HIS A 174 -20.08 -8.90 6.50
C HIS A 174 -20.15 -9.72 5.19
N GLU A 175 -19.00 -10.07 4.59
CA GLU A 175 -18.93 -10.93 3.41
C GLU A 175 -19.44 -12.35 3.72
N PHE A 176 -19.19 -12.84 4.94
CA PHE A 176 -19.90 -13.97 5.50
C PHE A 176 -21.00 -13.45 6.42
N GLY A 177 -22.23 -13.40 5.91
CA GLY A 177 -23.42 -13.08 6.69
C GLY A 177 -23.65 -14.07 7.83
N CYS A 178 -22.95 -13.92 8.95
CA CYS A 178 -23.41 -14.42 10.23
C CYS A 178 -24.49 -13.47 10.73
N HIS A 179 -25.73 -13.74 10.30
CA HIS A 179 -26.91 -13.17 10.93
C HIS A 179 -26.87 -13.49 12.43
N SER A 180 -26.66 -12.47 13.26
CA SER A 180 -27.06 -12.49 14.66
C SER A 180 -28.53 -12.10 14.77
#